data_AF-A0A2K3PLH4-F1
#
_entry.id   AF-A0A2K3PLH4-F1
#
_cell.length_a   1.000
_cell.length_b   1.000
_cell.length_c   1.000
_cell.angle_alpha   90.00
_cell.angle_beta   90.00
_cell.angle_gamma   90.00
#
_symmetry.space_group_name_H-M   'P 1'
#
loop_
_entity.id
_entity.type
_entity.pdbx_description
1 polymer ?
#
loop_
_entity_poly.entity_id
_entity_poly.type
_entity_poly.pdbx_seq_one_letter_code
_entity_poly.pdbx_strand_id
1 'polypeptide(L)'
;VVGDDLLMSNAKRIERAITESACNTLLLKVNQVGTVTEVIEVVKQAKEAHWGVVTSHRSGETVDSFIADLSVGLAAGQIKAGAPCRGERLEKYNQLLRIEEELGDQAVYAGEDWRQ
;
A
#
# COMPACT_ATOMS: atom_id res chain seq x y z
N VAL A 1 -12.69 6.69 0.34
CA VAL A 1 -12.22 7.64 1.38
C VAL A 1 -11.05 6.99 2.07
N VAL A 2 -9.89 7.64 1.97
CA VAL A 2 -8.61 7.09 2.46
C VAL A 2 -8.32 7.61 3.85
N GLY A 3 -8.05 6.71 4.80
CA GLY A 3 -7.57 7.06 6.13
C GLY A 3 -6.04 7.04 6.20
N ASP A 4 -5.45 8.20 6.48
CA ASP A 4 -4.01 8.35 6.74
C ASP A 4 -3.76 8.59 8.23
N ASP A 5 -3.74 9.86 8.67
CA ASP A 5 -3.50 10.25 10.07
C ASP A 5 -4.59 9.73 11.03
N LEU A 6 -5.79 9.47 10.51
CA LEU A 6 -6.87 8.83 11.26
C LEU A 6 -6.43 7.44 11.73
N LEU A 7 -5.83 6.65 10.83
CA LEU A 7 -5.51 5.25 11.06
C LEU A 7 -4.09 5.06 11.58
N MET A 8 -3.12 5.88 11.12
CA MET A 8 -1.70 5.76 11.43
C MET A 8 -1.16 4.32 11.24
N SER A 9 -1.72 3.58 10.28
CA SER A 9 -1.47 2.14 10.08
C SER A 9 -1.56 1.30 11.37
N ASN A 10 -2.38 1.70 12.34
CA ASN A 10 -2.48 1.06 13.65
C ASN A 10 -3.73 0.18 13.74
N ALA A 11 -3.57 -1.10 14.07
CA ALA A 11 -4.65 -2.09 14.11
C ALA A 11 -5.86 -1.67 14.97
N LYS A 12 -5.64 -1.09 16.16
CA LYS A 12 -6.74 -0.66 17.06
C LYS A 12 -7.52 0.52 16.46
N ARG A 13 -6.83 1.43 15.77
CA ARG A 13 -7.47 2.56 15.09
C ARG A 13 -8.27 2.11 13.88
N ILE A 14 -7.76 1.11 13.15
CA ILE A 14 -8.44 0.51 12.01
C ILE A 14 -9.72 -0.19 12.46
N GLU A 15 -9.65 -1.03 13.50
CA GLU A 15 -10.82 -1.70 14.08
C GLU A 15 -11.92 -0.71 14.48
N ARG A 16 -11.53 0.38 15.15
CA ARG A 16 -12.44 1.46 15.51
C ARG A 16 -13.04 2.15 14.28
N ALA A 17 -12.23 2.47 13.29
CA ALA A 17 -12.67 3.16 12.08
C ALA A 17 -13.59 2.28 11.19
N ILE A 18 -13.40 0.95 11.22
CA ILE A 18 -14.32 -0.02 10.62
C ILE A 18 -15.66 0.04 11.34
N THR A 19 -15.65 -0.08 12.68
CA THR A 19 -16.87 -0.02 13.51
C THR A 19 -17.64 1.28 13.33
N GLU A 20 -16.93 2.41 13.24
CA GLU A 20 -17.52 3.74 13.07
C GLU A 20 -17.82 4.10 11.61
N SER A 21 -17.50 3.22 10.64
CA SER A 21 -17.64 3.47 9.20
C SER A 21 -16.99 4.79 8.75
N ALA A 22 -15.84 5.14 9.33
CA ALA A 22 -15.21 6.45 9.16
C ALA A 22 -14.47 6.61 7.81
N CYS A 23 -14.01 5.51 7.22
CA CYS A 23 -13.38 5.46 5.90
C CYS A 23 -13.53 4.06 5.30
N ASN A 24 -12.98 3.82 4.11
CA ASN A 24 -13.07 2.51 3.43
C ASN A 24 -11.78 2.14 2.68
N THR A 25 -10.67 2.78 3.03
CA THR A 25 -9.38 2.54 2.41
C THR A 25 -8.28 2.89 3.39
N LEU A 26 -7.32 2.00 3.57
CA LEU A 26 -6.14 2.20 4.40
C LEU A 26 -5.01 2.83 3.58
N LEU A 27 -4.42 3.94 4.03
CA LEU A 27 -3.11 4.38 3.54
C LEU A 27 -2.02 3.70 4.37
N LEU A 28 -1.37 2.70 3.79
CA LEU A 28 -0.34 1.90 4.46
C LEU A 28 1.02 2.62 4.39
N LYS A 29 1.59 2.93 5.57
CA LYS A 29 2.98 3.41 5.71
C LYS A 29 3.74 2.42 6.59
N VAL A 30 4.55 1.56 5.97
CA VAL A 30 5.26 0.43 6.60
C VAL A 30 6.00 0.85 7.88
N ASN A 31 6.69 1.98 7.86
CA ASN A 31 7.48 2.46 8.99
C ASN A 31 6.66 3.09 10.14
N GLN A 32 5.32 3.16 10.03
CA GLN A 32 4.44 3.48 11.16
C GLN A 32 4.09 2.25 11.99
N VAL A 33 4.12 1.05 11.39
CA VAL A 33 3.68 -0.19 12.02
C VAL A 33 4.83 -0.84 12.80
N GLY A 34 6.04 -0.83 12.24
CA GLY A 34 7.26 -1.31 12.91
C GLY A 34 7.88 -2.51 12.20
N THR A 35 7.13 -3.60 12.04
CA THR A 35 7.60 -4.83 11.38
C THR A 35 6.78 -5.21 10.14
N VAL A 36 7.38 -6.01 9.26
CA VAL A 36 6.70 -6.53 8.05
C VAL A 36 5.53 -7.46 8.43
N THR A 37 5.68 -8.25 9.49
CA THR A 37 4.61 -9.15 9.96
C THR A 37 3.36 -8.36 10.36
N GLU A 38 3.53 -7.33 11.19
CA GLU A 38 2.41 -6.49 11.64
C GLU A 38 1.78 -5.72 10.47
N VAL A 39 2.57 -5.34 9.47
CA VAL A 39 2.06 -4.74 8.23
C VAL A 39 1.11 -5.70 7.50
N ILE A 40 1.51 -6.97 7.38
CA ILE A 40 0.67 -7.99 6.74
C ILE A 40 -0.64 -8.19 7.53
N GLU A 41 -0.57 -8.20 8.86
CA GLU A 41 -1.76 -8.33 9.73
C GLU A 41 -2.73 -7.16 9.55
N VAL A 42 -2.21 -5.93 9.56
CA VAL A 42 -3.00 -4.71 9.35
C VAL A 42 -3.67 -4.68 7.97
N VAL A 43 -2.96 -5.14 6.93
CA VAL A 43 -3.50 -5.23 5.57
C VAL A 43 -4.58 -6.31 5.46
N LYS A 44 -4.38 -7.47 6.10
CA LYS A 44 -5.40 -8.51 6.18
C LYS A 44 -6.67 -7.99 6.84
N GLN A 45 -6.54 -7.31 7.98
CA GLN A 45 -7.67 -6.70 8.69
C GLN A 45 -8.46 -5.73 7.79
N ALA A 46 -7.77 -4.88 7.02
CA ALA A 46 -8.42 -3.97 6.07
C ALA A 46 -9.15 -4.74 4.96
N LYS A 47 -8.51 -5.76 4.37
CA LYS A 47 -9.10 -6.56 3.29
C LYS A 47 -10.29 -7.40 3.74
N GLU A 48 -10.25 -7.98 4.94
CA GLU A 48 -11.37 -8.69 5.55
C GLU A 48 -12.59 -7.79 5.77
N ALA A 49 -12.36 -6.49 5.99
CA ALA A 49 -13.40 -5.47 6.07
C ALA A 49 -13.83 -4.92 4.70
N HIS A 50 -13.37 -5.51 3.59
CA HIS A 50 -13.59 -5.06 2.21
C HIS A 50 -13.11 -3.60 1.97
N TRP A 51 -12.05 -3.20 2.66
CA TRP A 51 -11.40 -1.91 2.42
C TRP A 51 -10.31 -2.04 1.37
N GLY A 52 -10.16 -0.99 0.56
CA GLY A 52 -8.99 -0.85 -0.30
C GLY A 52 -7.72 -0.62 0.52
N VAL A 53 -6.57 -0.88 -0.09
CA VAL A 53 -5.26 -0.62 0.52
C VAL A 53 -4.41 0.19 -0.45
N VAL A 54 -3.82 1.27 0.03
CA VAL A 54 -2.91 2.10 -0.76
C VAL A 54 -1.55 2.07 -0.09
N THR A 55 -0.59 1.39 -0.71
CA THR A 55 0.80 1.40 -0.24
C THR A 55 1.38 2.80 -0.45
N SER A 56 1.97 3.41 0.57
CA SER A 56 2.44 4.80 0.52
C SER A 56 3.92 4.94 0.85
N HIS A 57 4.59 5.81 0.11
CA HIS A 57 5.90 6.32 0.49
C HIS A 57 5.86 7.17 1.78
N ARG A 58 7.03 7.66 2.18
CA ARG A 58 7.18 8.81 3.09
C ARG A 58 7.70 10.06 2.36
N SER A 59 7.51 11.22 2.97
CA SER A 59 8.00 12.49 2.41
C SER A 59 9.52 12.54 2.31
N GLY A 60 10.24 11.99 3.29
CA GLY A 60 11.65 11.64 3.15
C GLY A 60 11.77 10.17 2.73
N GLU A 61 12.26 9.92 1.52
CA GLU A 61 12.49 8.57 0.99
C GLU A 61 13.94 8.30 0.65
N THR A 62 14.28 7.03 0.49
CA THR A 62 15.57 6.55 -0.01
C THR A 62 15.40 5.92 -1.39
N VAL A 63 16.47 5.44 -2.01
CA VAL A 63 16.40 4.66 -3.26
C VAL A 63 15.94 3.22 -3.04
N ASP A 64 15.64 2.83 -1.80
CA ASP A 64 15.09 1.51 -1.51
C ASP A 64 13.73 1.32 -2.19
N SER A 65 13.54 0.24 -2.95
CA SER A 65 12.32 -0.04 -3.70
C SER A 65 11.32 -0.94 -2.97
N PHE A 66 11.58 -1.34 -1.71
CA PHE A 66 10.83 -2.35 -0.96
C PHE A 66 9.31 -2.22 -1.04
N ILE A 67 8.77 -0.99 -1.00
CA ILE A 67 7.33 -0.77 -1.04
C ILE A 67 6.69 -1.11 -2.39
N ALA A 68 7.46 -1.20 -3.48
CA ALA A 68 6.99 -1.67 -4.78
C ALA A 68 6.67 -3.17 -4.70
N ASP A 69 7.65 -3.98 -4.30
CA ASP A 69 7.52 -5.42 -4.11
C ASP A 69 6.45 -5.75 -3.06
N LEU A 70 6.44 -5.01 -1.95
CA LEU A 70 5.41 -5.17 -0.92
C LEU A 70 4.01 -4.88 -1.46
N SER A 71 3.84 -3.85 -2.29
CA SER A 71 2.53 -3.51 -2.86
C SER A 71 2.00 -4.62 -3.77
N VAL A 72 2.88 -5.26 -4.55
CA VAL A 72 2.52 -6.40 -5.41
C VAL A 72 2.24 -7.63 -4.56
N GLY A 73 3.13 -7.98 -3.63
CA GLY A 73 2.99 -9.17 -2.77
C GLY A 73 1.77 -9.13 -1.84
N LEU A 74 1.34 -7.95 -1.41
CA LEU A 74 0.10 -7.76 -0.66
C LEU A 74 -1.15 -7.72 -1.56
N ALA A 75 -0.98 -7.71 -2.88
CA ALA A 75 -2.03 -7.44 -3.86
C ALA A 75 -2.83 -6.17 -3.50
N ALA A 76 -2.14 -5.06 -3.20
CA ALA A 76 -2.78 -3.84 -2.71
C ALA A 76 -3.63 -3.15 -3.79
N GLY A 77 -3.34 -3.37 -5.07
CA GLY A 77 -4.06 -2.76 -6.21
C GLY A 77 -3.72 -1.29 -6.46
N GLN A 78 -3.24 -0.55 -5.45
CA GLN A 78 -2.84 0.85 -5.59
C GLN A 78 -1.58 1.20 -4.77
N ILE A 79 -0.72 2.04 -5.37
CA ILE A 79 0.49 2.57 -4.74
C ILE A 79 0.61 4.08 -4.96
N LYS A 80 1.04 4.80 -3.92
CA LYS A 80 1.38 6.23 -3.94
C LYS A 80 2.87 6.40 -3.65
N ALA A 81 3.68 6.43 -4.72
CA ALA A 81 5.13 6.57 -4.62
C ALA A 81 5.69 7.95 -5.03
N GLY A 82 4.83 8.95 -5.27
CA GLY A 82 5.22 10.34 -5.53
C GLY A 82 5.13 10.72 -7.01
N ALA A 83 5.60 11.92 -7.37
CA ALA A 83 5.63 12.32 -8.78
C ALA A 83 6.58 11.42 -9.59
N PRO A 84 6.42 11.33 -10.92
CA PRO A 84 7.38 10.69 -11.82
C PRO A 84 8.63 11.58 -12.00
N CYS A 85 9.23 11.97 -10.89
CA CYS A 85 10.38 12.85 -10.78
C CYS A 85 11.10 12.55 -9.46
N ARG A 86 12.42 12.80 -9.43
CA ARG A 86 13.34 12.49 -8.33
C ARG A 86 13.59 10.98 -8.19
N GLY A 87 14.87 10.61 -8.05
CA GLY A 87 15.33 9.21 -8.13
C GLY A 87 14.71 8.30 -7.08
N GLU A 88 14.51 8.80 -5.86
CA GLU A 88 13.91 8.03 -4.76
C GLU A 88 12.43 7.66 -4.99
N ARG A 89 11.77 8.35 -5.94
CA ARG A 89 10.38 8.07 -6.35
C ARG A 89 10.36 7.15 -7.56
N LEU A 90 11.15 7.51 -8.58
CA LEU A 90 11.28 6.75 -9.80
C LEU A 90 11.72 5.32 -9.54
N GLU A 91 12.57 5.07 -8.55
CA GLU A 91 13.05 3.72 -8.28
C GLU A 91 11.93 2.74 -7.92
N LYS A 92 10.87 3.19 -7.24
CA LYS A 92 9.70 2.35 -6.94
C LYS A 92 8.91 2.04 -8.21
N TYR A 93 8.70 3.04 -9.07
CA TYR A 93 7.98 2.85 -10.33
C TYR A 93 8.76 1.97 -11.30
N ASN A 94 10.08 2.15 -11.39
CA ASN A 94 10.95 1.31 -12.18
C ASN A 94 10.93 -0.14 -11.66
N GLN A 95 10.94 -0.34 -10.35
CA GLN A 95 10.81 -1.67 -9.77
C GLN A 95 9.47 -2.32 -10.12
N LEU A 96 8.36 -1.58 -10.13
CA LEU A 96 7.07 -2.12 -10.59
C LEU A 96 7.12 -2.58 -12.05
N LEU A 97 7.78 -1.82 -12.93
CA LEU A 97 7.97 -2.22 -14.33
C LEU A 97 8.81 -3.50 -14.45
N ARG A 98 9.85 -3.66 -13.62
CA ARG A 98 10.66 -4.89 -13.57
C ARG A 98 9.84 -6.08 -13.08
N ILE A 99 9.01 -5.90 -12.04
CA ILE A 99 8.14 -6.96 -11.52
C ILE A 99 7.08 -7.35 -12.56
N GLU A 100 6.50 -6.39 -13.27
CA GLU A 100 5.57 -6.65 -14.37
C GLU A 100 6.23 -7.44 -15.49
N GLU A 101 7.45 -7.06 -15.91
CA GLU A 101 8.24 -7.80 -16.90
C GLU A 101 8.56 -9.23 -16.43
N GLU A 102 8.93 -9.41 -15.15
CA GLU A 102 9.26 -10.71 -14.57
C GLU A 102 8.05 -11.66 -14.51
N LEU A 103 6.87 -11.15 -14.13
CA LEU A 103 5.64 -11.93 -14.03
C LEU A 103 5.02 -12.23 -15.41
N GLY A 104 5.23 -11.35 -16.40
CA GLY A 104 4.68 -11.49 -17.74
C GLY A 104 3.17 -11.72 -17.73
N ASP A 105 2.71 -12.78 -18.39
CA ASP A 105 1.28 -13.13 -18.50
C ASP A 105 0.61 -13.49 -17.16
N GLN A 106 1.38 -13.65 -16.07
CA GLN A 106 0.83 -13.90 -14.73
C GLN A 106 0.42 -12.60 -14.02
N ALA A 107 0.88 -11.44 -14.48
CA ALA A 107 0.50 -10.15 -13.91
C ALA A 107 -0.84 -9.67 -14.46
N VAL A 108 -1.65 -9.07 -13.59
CA VAL A 108 -2.88 -8.37 -13.97
C VAL A 108 -2.82 -6.96 -13.41
N TYR A 109 -2.97 -5.96 -14.28
CA TYR A 109 -3.10 -4.57 -13.87
C TYR A 109 -4.47 -4.33 -13.26
N ALA A 110 -4.50 -3.77 -12.04
CA ALA A 110 -5.75 -3.65 -11.27
C ALA A 110 -6.79 -2.69 -11.91
N GLY A 111 -6.35 -1.69 -12.67
CA GLY A 111 -7.23 -0.82 -13.46
C GLY A 111 -8.35 -0.15 -12.64
N GLU A 112 -9.58 -0.22 -13.16
CA GLU A 112 -10.78 0.32 -12.49
C GLU A 112 -11.12 -0.42 -11.19
N ASP A 113 -10.66 -1.66 -11.05
CA ASP A 113 -10.91 -2.57 -9.93
C ASP A 113 -9.87 -2.49 -8.82
N TRP A 114 -9.06 -1.43 -8.77
CA TRP A 114 -7.96 -1.26 -7.80
C TRP A 114 -8.33 -1.46 -6.33
N ARG A 115 -9.61 -1.30 -5.97
CA ARG A 115 -10.10 -1.35 -4.58
C ARG A 115 -10.57 -2.75 -4.14
N GLN A 116 -10.57 -3.74 -5.03
CA GLN A 116 -11.05 -5.09 -4.73
C GLN A 116 -10.15 -5.85 -3.74
#